data_AF-A0A9D1RVK1-F1
#
_entry.id   AF-A0A9D1RVK1-F1
#
_cell.length_a   1.000
_cell.length_b   1.000
_cell.length_c   1.000
_cell.angle_alpha   90.00
_cell.angle_beta   90.00
_cell.angle_gamma   90.00
#
_symmetry.space_group_name_H-M   'P 1'
#
loop_
_entity.id
_entity.type
_entity.pdbx_description
1 polymer ?
#
loop_
_entity_poly.entity_id
_entity_poly.type
_entity_poly.pdbx_seq_one_letter_code
_entity_poly.pdbx_strand_id
1 'polypeptide(L)'
;MNSTDGWNATSALSFLNAKFLQFTEEIEAPVLLIHGEKAHSRYFSETAFGDLRGENKELLIIPGAFHTDLYDQTDIIPFGKINEFFTQSFSR
;
A
#
# COMPACT_ATOMS: atom_id res chain seq x y z
N MET A 1 21.36 27.03 -8.11
CA MET A 1 20.61 26.42 -9.23
C MET A 1 19.37 27.27 -9.49
N ASN A 2 18.98 27.46 -10.75
CA ASN A 2 17.76 28.20 -11.11
C ASN A 2 16.56 27.23 -11.25
N SER A 3 15.37 27.76 -11.51
CA SER A 3 14.12 26.97 -11.60
C SER A 3 14.08 25.96 -12.75
N THR A 4 14.92 26.10 -13.78
CA THR A 4 14.95 25.17 -14.93
C THR A 4 15.88 24.00 -14.66
N ASP A 5 17.12 24.29 -14.26
CA ASP A 5 18.15 23.27 -14.03
C ASP A 5 17.95 22.54 -12.69
N GLY A 6 17.40 23.23 -11.69
CA GLY A 6 17.05 22.64 -10.41
C GLY A 6 15.92 21.62 -10.54
N TRP A 7 14.92 21.89 -11.40
CA TRP A 7 13.82 20.96 -11.63
C TRP A 7 14.32 19.66 -12.26
N ASN A 8 15.18 19.71 -13.28
CA ASN A 8 15.72 18.48 -13.88
C ASN A 8 16.64 17.69 -12.93
N ALA A 9 17.36 18.36 -12.03
CA ALA A 9 18.26 17.70 -11.08
C ALA A 9 17.57 17.05 -9.87
N THR A 10 16.44 17.60 -9.41
CA THR A 10 15.77 17.14 -8.18
C THR A 10 14.34 16.64 -8.37
N SER A 11 13.74 16.77 -9.57
CA SER A 11 12.40 16.26 -9.82
C SER A 11 12.42 14.78 -10.15
N ALA A 12 11.41 14.06 -9.66
CA ALA A 12 11.22 12.66 -9.99
C ALA A 12 10.38 12.52 -11.28
N LEU A 13 10.89 13.02 -12.41
CA LEU A 13 10.19 13.02 -13.71
C LEU A 13 9.73 11.63 -14.14
N SER A 14 10.45 10.59 -13.72
CA SER A 14 10.07 9.20 -13.95
C SER A 14 8.67 8.88 -13.40
N PHE A 15 8.26 9.44 -12.25
CA PHE A 15 6.95 9.16 -11.65
C PHE A 15 5.78 9.72 -12.45
N LEU A 16 6.00 10.71 -13.32
CA LEU A 16 4.94 11.25 -14.18
C LEU A 16 4.56 10.29 -15.31
N ASN A 17 5.49 9.44 -15.75
CA ASN A 17 5.32 8.55 -16.91
C ASN A 17 5.42 7.06 -16.57
N ALA A 18 5.87 6.71 -15.36
CA ALA A 18 5.91 5.33 -14.89
C ALA A 18 4.50 4.83 -14.55
N LYS A 19 4.13 3.68 -15.11
CA LYS A 19 2.87 3.02 -14.78
C LYS A 19 3.08 2.11 -13.57
N PHE A 20 2.74 2.64 -12.39
CA PHE A 20 2.67 1.82 -11.18
C PHE A 20 1.41 0.95 -11.20
N LEU A 21 1.50 -0.24 -10.61
CA LEU A 21 0.38 -1.17 -10.45
C LEU A 21 -0.27 -1.64 -11.77
N GLN A 22 0.41 -1.46 -12.92
CA GLN A 22 -0.16 -1.76 -14.24
C GLN A 22 -0.64 -3.22 -14.40
N PHE A 23 -0.05 -4.15 -13.66
CA PHE A 23 -0.29 -5.59 -13.77
C PHE A 23 -0.72 -6.18 -12.42
N THR A 24 -1.33 -5.40 -11.52
CA THR A 24 -1.80 -5.93 -10.22
C THR A 24 -2.82 -7.06 -10.38
N GLU A 25 -3.58 -7.06 -11.46
CA GLU A 25 -4.54 -8.10 -11.81
C GLU A 25 -3.90 -9.46 -12.14
N GLU A 26 -2.59 -9.49 -12.41
CA GLU A 26 -1.80 -10.72 -12.64
C GLU A 26 -1.27 -11.33 -11.33
N ILE A 27 -1.48 -10.68 -10.18
CA ILE A 27 -1.04 -11.21 -8.89
C ILE A 27 -1.96 -12.37 -8.48
N GLU A 28 -1.44 -13.59 -8.57
CA GLU A 28 -2.13 -14.81 -8.13
C GLU A 28 -1.85 -15.17 -6.67
N ALA A 29 -0.79 -14.60 -6.07
CA ALA A 29 -0.47 -14.82 -4.66
C ALA A 29 -1.49 -14.13 -3.73
N PRO A 30 -1.73 -14.63 -2.51
CA PRO A 30 -2.55 -13.92 -1.55
C PRO A 30 -2.05 -12.50 -1.29
N VAL A 31 -2.96 -11.54 -1.12
CA VAL A 31 -2.63 -10.13 -0.87
C VAL A 31 -3.37 -9.59 0.36
N LEU A 32 -2.64 -8.96 1.27
CA LEU A 32 -3.19 -8.20 2.39
C LEU A 32 -2.79 -6.74 2.25
N LEU A 33 -3.77 -5.85 2.09
CA LEU A 33 -3.62 -4.40 2.14
C LEU A 33 -4.07 -3.91 3.52
N ILE A 34 -3.26 -3.07 4.17
CA ILE A 34 -3.57 -2.51 5.49
C ILE A 34 -3.51 -1.00 5.40
N HIS A 35 -4.56 -0.31 5.87
CA HIS A 35 -4.61 1.15 5.82
C HIS A 35 -5.38 1.74 7.01
N GLY A 36 -4.99 2.91 7.49
CA GLY A 36 -5.74 3.65 8.51
C GLY A 36 -7.04 4.24 7.97
N GLU A 37 -8.11 4.20 8.75
CA GLU A 37 -9.44 4.72 8.40
C GLU A 37 -9.41 6.21 8.05
N LYS A 38 -8.63 7.00 8.81
CA LYS A 38 -8.53 8.45 8.69
C LYS A 38 -7.33 8.91 7.86
N ALA A 39 -6.56 7.98 7.30
CA ALA A 39 -5.43 8.31 6.47
C ALA A 39 -5.90 8.98 5.17
N HIS A 40 -5.36 10.15 4.84
CA HIS A 40 -5.62 10.81 3.56
C HIS A 40 -5.27 9.91 2.36
N SER A 41 -4.26 9.07 2.52
CA SER A 41 -3.76 8.10 1.53
C SER A 41 -4.62 6.85 1.36
N ARG A 42 -5.72 6.68 2.11
CA ARG A 42 -6.52 5.44 2.13
C ARG A 42 -7.00 5.01 0.75
N TYR A 43 -7.37 5.98 -0.08
CA TYR A 43 -7.85 5.73 -1.44
C TYR A 43 -6.82 4.96 -2.30
N PHE A 44 -5.51 5.06 -2.03
CA PHE A 44 -4.51 4.28 -2.77
C PHE A 44 -4.69 2.77 -2.57
N SER A 45 -4.94 2.34 -1.34
CA SER A 45 -5.20 0.92 -1.04
C SER A 45 -6.58 0.49 -1.53
N GLU A 46 -7.59 1.37 -1.48
CA GLU A 46 -8.92 1.07 -2.03
C GLU A 46 -8.86 0.89 -3.56
N THR A 47 -8.14 1.75 -4.29
CA THR A 47 -7.92 1.62 -5.73
C THR A 47 -7.14 0.34 -6.05
N ALA A 48 -6.00 0.10 -5.39
CA ALA A 48 -5.21 -1.11 -5.60
C ALA A 48 -6.03 -2.38 -5.30
N PHE A 49 -6.86 -2.35 -4.24
CA PHE A 49 -7.75 -3.45 -3.93
C PHE A 49 -8.79 -3.68 -5.03
N GLY A 50 -9.33 -2.62 -5.63
CA GLY A 50 -10.25 -2.72 -6.77
C GLY A 50 -9.64 -3.39 -8.00
N ASP A 51 -8.36 -3.12 -8.29
CA ASP A 51 -7.64 -3.62 -9.46
C ASP A 51 -7.18 -5.09 -9.32
N LEU A 52 -6.92 -5.54 -8.09
CA LEU A 52 -6.58 -6.95 -7.79
C LEU A 52 -7.72 -7.90 -8.19
N ARG A 53 -7.37 -9.10 -8.65
CA ARG A 53 -8.31 -10.18 -8.99
C ARG A 53 -8.27 -11.31 -7.96
N GLY A 54 -9.29 -12.16 -7.98
CA GLY A 54 -9.42 -13.31 -7.07
C GLY A 54 -10.03 -12.97 -5.71
N GLU A 55 -10.34 -14.01 -4.95
CA GLU A 55 -10.88 -13.94 -3.59
C GLU A 55 -9.77 -13.98 -2.51
N ASN A 56 -8.52 -14.22 -2.91
CA ASN A 56 -7.35 -14.29 -2.05
C ASN A 56 -6.77 -12.90 -1.71
N LYS A 57 -7.63 -11.88 -1.63
CA LYS A 57 -7.25 -10.51 -1.27
C LYS A 57 -8.05 -10.00 -0.09
N GLU A 58 -7.39 -9.26 0.79
CA GLU A 58 -8.00 -8.65 1.96
C GLU A 58 -7.60 -7.17 2.06
N LEU A 59 -8.56 -6.31 2.42
CA LEU A 59 -8.32 -4.92 2.78
C LEU A 59 -8.71 -4.71 4.25
N LEU A 60 -7.70 -4.57 5.11
CA LEU A 60 -7.88 -4.30 6.53
C LEU A 60 -7.81 -2.79 6.79
N ILE A 61 -8.92 -2.23 7.27
CA ILE A 61 -9.00 -0.83 7.69
C ILE A 61 -8.85 -0.73 9.20
N ILE A 62 -7.86 0.04 9.67
CA ILE A 62 -7.60 0.26 11.10
C ILE A 62 -8.40 1.48 11.58
N PRO A 63 -9.42 1.30 12.43
CA PRO A 63 -10.30 2.38 12.87
C PRO A 63 -9.51 3.50 13.54
N GLY A 64 -9.85 4.75 13.22
CA GLY A 64 -9.25 5.94 13.82
C GLY A 64 -7.81 6.27 13.41
N ALA A 65 -7.07 5.35 12.77
CA ALA A 65 -5.66 5.54 12.44
C ALA A 65 -5.44 6.43 11.20
N PHE A 66 -4.39 7.26 11.26
CA PHE A 66 -3.85 8.05 10.16
C PHE A 66 -2.67 7.34 9.49
N HIS A 67 -2.15 7.93 8.41
CA HIS A 67 -1.06 7.36 7.60
C HIS A 67 0.20 7.06 8.42
N THR A 68 0.63 8.02 9.24
CA THR A 68 1.86 7.92 10.03
C THR A 68 1.72 7.00 11.25
N ASP A 69 0.50 6.75 11.74
CA ASP A 69 0.30 5.90 12.91
C ASP A 69 0.79 4.47 12.65
N LEU A 70 0.68 4.00 11.39
CA LEU A 70 1.17 2.69 10.99
C LEU A 70 2.68 2.62 10.75
N TYR A 71 3.43 3.70 11.00
CA TYR A 71 4.90 3.70 10.87
C TYR A 71 5.58 3.21 12.15
N ASP A 72 5.07 3.61 13.31
CA ASP A 72 5.77 3.43 14.59
C ASP A 72 4.87 3.14 15.81
N GLN A 73 3.54 3.31 15.72
CA GLN A 73 2.65 3.02 16.85
C GLN A 73 2.36 1.53 16.94
N THR A 74 3.20 0.81 17.68
CA THR A 74 3.15 -0.65 17.82
C THR A 74 1.82 -1.18 18.35
N ASP A 75 1.08 -0.36 19.10
CA ASP A 75 -0.22 -0.73 19.66
C ASP A 75 -1.35 -0.68 18.61
N ILE A 76 -1.13 0.00 17.48
CA ILE A 76 -2.09 0.18 16.39
C ILE A 76 -1.72 -0.72 15.20
N ILE A 77 -0.42 -0.93 14.95
CA ILE A 77 0.05 -1.79 13.85
C ILE A 77 -0.45 -3.23 14.10
N PRO A 78 -1.19 -3.84 13.17
CA PRO A 78 -1.83 -5.14 13.37
C PRO A 78 -0.85 -6.30 13.14
N PHE A 79 0.27 -6.34 13.90
CA PHE A 79 1.32 -7.36 13.75
C PHE A 79 0.79 -8.80 13.85
N GLY A 80 -0.20 -9.04 14.71
CA GLY A 80 -0.85 -10.35 14.82
C GLY A 80 -1.49 -10.81 13.51
N LYS A 81 -2.25 -9.93 12.85
CA LYS A 81 -2.88 -10.23 11.56
C LYS A 81 -1.85 -10.40 10.44
N ILE A 82 -0.79 -9.59 10.42
CA ILE A 82 0.32 -9.73 9.47
C ILE A 82 0.97 -11.12 9.63
N ASN A 83 1.27 -11.51 10.86
CA ASN A 83 1.87 -12.82 11.16
C ASN A 83 0.94 -13.98 10.77
N GLU A 84 -0.35 -13.88 11.09
CA GLU A 84 -1.37 -14.86 10.69
C GLU A 84 -1.44 -15.00 9.16
N PHE A 85 -1.52 -13.89 8.44
CA PHE A 85 -1.58 -13.87 6.98
C PHE A 85 -0.38 -14.57 6.35
N PHE A 86 0.84 -14.27 6.81
CA PHE A 86 2.04 -14.93 6.31
C PHE A 86 2.08 -16.41 6.68
N THR A 87 1.67 -16.75 7.90
CA THR A 87 1.61 -18.15 8.35
C THR A 87 0.65 -18.94 7.47
N GLN A 88 -0.56 -18.46 7.22
CA GLN A 88 -1.56 -19.15 6.41
C GLN A 88 -1.18 -19.21 4.93
N SER A 89 -0.58 -18.15 4.39
CA SER A 89 -0.26 -18.05 2.96
C SER A 89 0.98 -18.85 2.55
N PHE A 90 1.91 -19.09 3.48
CA PHE A 90 3.23 -19.67 3.18
C PHE A 90 3.60 -20.87 4.05
N SER A 91 2.72 -21.36 4.93
CA SER A 91 2.90 -22.68 5.55
C SER A 91 2.66 -23.76 4.50
N ARG A 92 3.77 -24.34 4.02
CA ARG A 92 3.77 -25.61 3.29
C ARG A 92 3.94 -26.75 4.27
#